data_AF-A0A517XRC1-F1
#
_entry.id   AF-A0A517XRC1-F1
#
_cell.length_a   1.000
_cell.length_b   1.000
_cell.length_c   1.000
_cell.angle_alpha   90.00
_cell.angle_beta   90.00
_cell.angle_gamma   90.00
#
_symmetry.space_group_name_H-M   'P 1'
#
loop_
_entity.id
_entity.type
_entity.pdbx_description
1 polymer ?
#
loop_
_entity_poly.entity_id
_entity_poly.type
_entity_poly.pdbx_seq_one_letter_code
_entity_poly.pdbx_strand_id
1 'polypeptide(L)'
;MLDASSPDPVLVAGLNAALSGPQPLVAKGVKTPSPGLFPGNAAGKKAGAEAIEHGLLEEFTESQTVTTTTRGKSKTKIMPVTLARLTSAGQKFVLDAISPKAALEALLPAVQQLGAAPPPPNPEAFRAAVADATAACVTAIREAFEGLQQKLIAALREPLDGLHQKVVAALPPPATTVADPAPVLATLHTAIEKATLAAERSTGASASPPPAIPAPAPAGTDAKAIGDDIVSLVDQSNRDRAVGCDFGELYDALERRHPTLTIGVFHDTLRALDDANLIRLSGWSRMLDDMPRPELALFVSHKVMYYAQPAR
;
A
#
# COMPACT_ATOMS: atom_id res chain seq x y z
N MET A 1 -21.84 23.12 -2.17
CA MET A 1 -20.96 23.13 -0.98
C MET A 1 -21.67 22.34 0.08
N LEU A 2 -21.14 21.18 0.47
CA LEU A 2 -21.64 20.46 1.65
C LEU A 2 -21.32 21.33 2.86
N ASP A 3 -22.32 21.64 3.70
CA ASP A 3 -22.09 22.31 4.97
C ASP A 3 -21.07 21.50 5.78
N ALA A 4 -20.14 22.16 6.46
CA ALA A 4 -19.03 21.54 7.23
C ALA A 4 -19.50 20.75 8.47
N SER A 5 -20.77 20.37 8.53
CA SER A 5 -21.28 19.37 9.45
C SER A 5 -20.54 18.06 9.23
N SER A 6 -20.04 17.47 10.32
CA SER A 6 -19.34 16.20 10.32
C SER A 6 -20.05 15.18 9.42
N PRO A 7 -19.34 14.56 8.46
CA PRO A 7 -19.96 13.67 7.50
C PRO A 7 -20.64 12.49 8.20
N ASP A 8 -21.79 12.05 7.68
CA ASP A 8 -22.53 10.93 8.25
C ASP A 8 -21.59 9.70 8.37
N PRO A 9 -21.43 9.11 9.57
CA PRO A 9 -20.55 7.95 9.76
C PRO A 9 -20.96 6.75 8.89
N VAL A 10 -22.25 6.61 8.55
CA VAL A 10 -22.74 5.54 7.66
C VAL A 10 -22.28 5.77 6.22
N LEU A 11 -22.25 7.03 5.79
CA LEU A 11 -21.74 7.40 4.47
C LEU A 11 -20.24 7.07 4.36
N VAL A 12 -19.44 7.50 5.33
CA VAL A 12 -17.99 7.27 5.34
C VAL A 12 -17.67 5.77 5.42
N ALA A 13 -18.42 5.00 6.22
CA ALA A 13 -18.24 3.55 6.29
C ALA A 13 -18.53 2.85 4.94
N GLY A 14 -19.61 3.25 4.24
CA GLY A 14 -19.95 2.67 2.94
C GLY A 14 -18.96 3.05 1.83
N LEU A 15 -18.45 4.29 1.83
CA LEU A 15 -17.41 4.70 0.88
C LEU A 15 -16.08 3.98 1.14
N ASN A 16 -15.74 3.71 2.41
CA ASN A 16 -14.58 2.89 2.75
C ASN A 16 -14.71 1.45 2.27
N ALA A 17 -15.90 0.85 2.38
CA ALA A 17 -16.16 -0.47 1.82
C ALA A 17 -15.94 -0.49 0.29
N ALA A 18 -16.30 0.59 -0.40
CA ALA A 18 -16.12 0.73 -1.85
C ALA A 18 -14.64 0.81 -2.30
N LEU A 19 -13.70 1.12 -1.39
CA LEU A 19 -12.26 1.06 -1.69
C LEU A 19 -11.79 -0.37 -1.98
N SER A 20 -12.52 -1.39 -1.51
CA SER A 20 -12.20 -2.80 -1.77
C SER A 20 -12.65 -3.28 -3.16
N GLY A 21 -13.26 -2.40 -3.96
CA GLY A 21 -13.72 -2.68 -5.32
C GLY A 21 -15.24 -2.59 -5.49
N PRO A 22 -15.75 -2.92 -6.68
CA PRO A 22 -17.16 -2.75 -6.99
C PRO A 22 -18.06 -3.69 -6.20
N GLN A 23 -19.08 -3.14 -5.54
CA GLN A 23 -20.02 -3.92 -4.72
C GLN A 23 -21.47 -3.45 -4.93
N PRO A 24 -22.47 -4.28 -4.60
CA PRO A 24 -23.87 -3.87 -4.65
C PRO A 24 -24.13 -2.70 -3.71
N LEU A 25 -24.93 -1.72 -4.15
CA LEU A 25 -25.21 -0.52 -3.35
C LEU A 25 -25.82 -0.85 -1.98
N VAL A 26 -26.81 -1.74 -1.96
CA VAL A 26 -27.54 -2.11 -0.75
C VAL A 26 -27.66 -3.62 -0.68
N ALA A 27 -27.44 -4.20 0.50
CA ALA A 27 -27.70 -5.60 0.76
C ALA A 27 -29.20 -5.90 0.57
N LYS A 28 -29.61 -6.46 -0.58
CA LYS A 28 -30.97 -6.96 -0.78
C LYS A 28 -31.13 -8.28 -0.03
N GLY A 29 -32.13 -8.31 0.84
CA GLY A 29 -32.31 -9.32 1.88
C GLY A 29 -32.11 -10.78 1.46
N VAL A 30 -31.55 -11.51 2.44
CA VAL A 30 -31.58 -12.96 2.63
C VAL A 30 -30.83 -13.78 1.56
N LYS A 31 -29.56 -14.09 1.88
CA LYS A 31 -28.67 -15.11 1.28
C LYS A 31 -27.84 -14.74 0.04
N THR A 32 -27.65 -13.46 -0.27
CA THR A 32 -26.47 -13.11 -1.08
C THR A 32 -25.25 -13.01 -0.15
N PRO A 33 -24.12 -13.68 -0.50
CA PRO A 33 -22.96 -13.78 0.38
C PRO A 33 -22.15 -12.49 0.48
N SER A 34 -22.47 -11.46 -0.30
CA SER A 34 -21.70 -10.21 -0.31
C SER A 34 -22.47 -9.14 0.47
N PRO A 35 -21.91 -8.61 1.58
CA PRO A 35 -22.46 -7.40 2.20
C PRO A 35 -22.45 -6.29 1.14
N GLY A 36 -23.57 -5.59 0.97
CA GLY A 36 -23.59 -4.40 0.11
C GLY A 36 -22.77 -3.27 0.74
N LEU A 37 -22.44 -2.23 -0.05
CA LEU A 37 -21.70 -1.06 0.42
C LEU A 37 -22.36 -0.39 1.61
N PHE A 38 -23.69 -0.28 1.58
CA PHE A 38 -24.48 0.31 2.64
C PHE A 38 -25.38 -0.73 3.32
N PRO A 39 -25.67 -0.55 4.62
CA PRO A 39 -26.61 -1.42 5.32
C PRO A 39 -28.00 -1.36 4.68
N GLY A 40 -28.73 -2.48 4.71
CA GLY A 40 -30.07 -2.61 4.13
C GLY A 40 -31.18 -1.77 4.79
N ASN A 41 -30.85 -0.99 5.82
CA ASN A 41 -31.78 -0.15 6.57
C ASN A 41 -32.07 1.19 5.85
N ALA A 42 -32.99 1.99 6.40
CA ALA A 42 -33.36 3.28 5.80
C ALA A 42 -32.18 4.27 5.74
N ALA A 43 -31.31 4.27 6.75
CA ALA A 43 -30.12 5.12 6.81
C ALA A 43 -29.11 4.80 5.69
N GLY A 44 -28.79 3.52 5.49
CA GLY A 44 -27.88 3.09 4.44
C GLY A 44 -28.41 3.36 3.04
N LYS A 45 -29.72 3.19 2.82
CA LYS A 45 -30.35 3.58 1.54
C LYS A 45 -30.26 5.07 1.27
N LYS A 46 -30.48 5.90 2.30
CA LYS A 46 -30.34 7.36 2.19
C LYS A 46 -28.89 7.75 1.89
N ALA A 47 -27.93 7.21 2.65
CA ALA A 47 -26.50 7.47 2.46
C ALA A 47 -26.02 7.03 1.07
N GLY A 48 -26.48 5.89 0.57
CA GLY A 48 -26.16 5.43 -0.79
C GLY A 48 -26.71 6.36 -1.87
N ALA A 49 -27.95 6.82 -1.72
CA ALA A 49 -28.55 7.78 -2.65
C ALA A 49 -27.80 9.13 -2.64
N GLU A 50 -27.47 9.64 -1.45
CA GLU A 50 -26.70 10.86 -1.26
C GLU A 50 -25.29 10.74 -1.86
N ALA A 51 -24.62 9.60 -1.69
CA ALA A 51 -23.31 9.34 -2.29
C ALA A 51 -23.33 9.41 -3.83
N ILE A 52 -24.40 8.90 -4.45
CA ILE A 52 -24.57 8.95 -5.91
C ILE A 52 -24.90 10.37 -6.35
N GLU A 53 -25.81 11.04 -5.65
CA GLU A 53 -26.22 12.42 -5.93
C GLU A 53 -25.04 13.39 -5.90
N HIS A 54 -24.11 13.20 -4.95
CA HIS A 54 -22.88 13.98 -4.85
C HIS A 54 -21.74 13.51 -5.78
N GLY A 55 -21.98 12.50 -6.62
CA GLY A 55 -20.97 11.96 -7.53
C GLY A 55 -19.79 11.27 -6.83
N LEU A 56 -19.96 10.85 -5.58
CA LEU A 56 -18.95 10.08 -4.82
C LEU A 56 -18.92 8.62 -5.25
N LEU A 57 -20.08 8.10 -5.68
CA LEU A 57 -20.23 6.77 -6.26
C LEU A 57 -20.79 6.88 -7.68
N GLU A 58 -20.37 5.95 -8.53
CA GLU A 58 -20.93 5.76 -9.86
C GLU A 58 -21.58 4.38 -9.93
N GLU A 59 -22.87 4.35 -10.28
CA GLU A 59 -23.60 3.10 -10.50
C GLU A 59 -23.34 2.55 -11.89
N PHE A 60 -23.13 1.24 -11.98
CA PHE A 60 -23.06 0.52 -13.25
C PHE A 60 -23.74 -0.84 -13.11
N THR A 61 -24.24 -1.38 -14.22
CA THR A 61 -24.93 -2.67 -14.23
C THR A 61 -24.02 -3.73 -14.84
N GLU A 62 -23.74 -4.77 -14.06
CA GLU A 62 -22.98 -5.93 -14.53
C GLU A 62 -23.83 -7.19 -14.45
N SER A 63 -23.72 -8.05 -15.45
CA SER A 63 -24.44 -9.32 -15.48
C SER A 63 -23.69 -10.34 -14.64
N GLN A 64 -24.19 -10.63 -13.43
CA GLN A 64 -23.63 -11.69 -12.58
C GLN A 64 -24.42 -12.98 -12.71
N THR A 65 -23.68 -14.09 -12.71
CA THR A 65 -24.24 -15.43 -12.73
C THR A 65 -24.57 -15.84 -11.30
N VAL A 66 -25.86 -15.78 -10.94
CA VAL A 66 -26.33 -16.15 -9.61
C VAL A 66 -26.86 -17.59 -9.66
N THR A 67 -26.26 -18.47 -8.88
CA THR A 67 -26.76 -19.84 -8.70
C THR A 67 -27.62 -19.89 -7.46
N THR A 68 -28.91 -20.15 -7.62
CA THR A 68 -29.85 -20.33 -6.49
C THR A 68 -30.20 -21.80 -6.35
N THR A 69 -30.12 -22.32 -5.12
CA THR A 69 -30.49 -23.70 -4.81
C THR A 69 -31.82 -23.71 -4.06
N THR A 70 -32.86 -24.24 -4.70
CA THR A 70 -34.18 -24.42 -4.07
C THR A 70 -34.58 -25.88 -4.15
N ARG A 71 -34.86 -26.52 -3.00
CA ARG A 71 -35.24 -27.96 -2.90
C ARG A 71 -34.28 -28.90 -3.66
N GLY A 72 -32.96 -28.75 -3.45
CA GLY A 72 -31.94 -29.66 -4.02
C GLY A 72 -31.70 -29.50 -5.53
N LYS A 73 -32.43 -28.62 -6.23
CA LYS A 73 -32.14 -28.24 -7.61
C LYS A 73 -31.41 -26.91 -7.64
N SER A 74 -30.19 -26.89 -8.19
CA SER A 74 -29.46 -25.66 -8.50
C SER A 74 -29.94 -25.09 -9.83
N LYS A 75 -30.31 -23.82 -9.85
CA LYS A 75 -30.64 -23.08 -11.06
C LYS A 75 -29.69 -21.90 -11.19
N THR A 76 -28.91 -21.90 -12.26
CA THR A 76 -28.03 -20.78 -12.62
C THR A 76 -28.82 -19.80 -13.48
N LYS A 77 -28.90 -18.54 -13.05
CA LYS A 77 -29.54 -17.46 -13.80
C LYS A 77 -28.58 -16.28 -13.88
N ILE A 78 -28.38 -15.77 -15.09
CA ILE A 78 -27.69 -14.49 -15.30
C ILE A 78 -28.69 -13.40 -14.90
N MET A 79 -28.35 -12.59 -13.91
CA MET A 79 -29.17 -11.46 -13.47
C MET A 79 -28.35 -10.17 -13.55
N PRO A 80 -28.92 -9.07 -14.08
CA PRO A 80 -28.30 -7.78 -13.99
C PRO A 80 -28.24 -7.37 -12.51
N VAL A 81 -27.03 -7.08 -12.01
CA VAL A 81 -26.80 -6.58 -10.66
C VAL A 81 -26.27 -5.15 -10.78
N THR A 82 -26.93 -4.21 -10.12
CA THR A 82 -26.44 -2.84 -9.99
C THR A 82 -25.31 -2.84 -8.97
N LEU A 83 -24.11 -2.56 -9.44
CA LEU A 83 -22.91 -2.36 -8.63
C LEU A 83 -22.60 -0.86 -8.57
N ALA A 84 -21.93 -0.44 -7.52
CA ALA A 84 -21.39 0.90 -7.41
C ALA A 84 -19.87 0.82 -7.28
N ARG A 85 -19.18 1.74 -7.94
CA ARG A 85 -17.74 1.96 -7.81
C ARG A 85 -17.46 3.35 -7.23
N LEU A 86 -16.36 3.45 -6.49
CA LEU A 86 -15.89 4.71 -5.95
C LEU A 86 -15.31 5.58 -7.08
N THR A 87 -15.77 6.83 -7.18
CA THR A 87 -15.21 7.81 -8.12
C THR A 87 -13.95 8.46 -7.53
N SER A 88 -13.21 9.22 -8.35
CA SER A 88 -12.09 10.03 -7.85
C SER A 88 -12.55 11.07 -6.81
N ALA A 89 -13.77 11.60 -6.94
CA ALA A 89 -14.35 12.50 -5.94
C ALA A 89 -14.64 11.76 -4.63
N GLY A 90 -15.19 10.55 -4.70
CA GLY A 90 -15.39 9.68 -3.54
C GLY A 90 -14.09 9.33 -2.82
N GLN A 91 -13.03 8.98 -3.55
CA GLN A 91 -11.71 8.72 -2.98
C GLN A 91 -11.16 9.93 -2.22
N LYS A 92 -11.23 11.11 -2.83
CA LYS A 92 -10.78 12.35 -2.18
C LYS A 92 -11.59 12.63 -0.91
N PHE A 93 -12.91 12.46 -0.96
CA PHE A 93 -13.78 12.65 0.21
C PHE A 93 -13.42 11.72 1.37
N VAL A 94 -13.16 10.44 1.09
CA VAL A 94 -12.73 9.47 2.09
C VAL A 94 -11.36 9.83 2.68
N LEU A 95 -10.41 10.24 1.84
CA LEU A 95 -9.09 10.68 2.29
C LEU A 95 -9.17 11.94 3.16
N ASP A 96 -10.03 12.89 2.80
CA ASP A 96 -10.25 14.11 3.58
C ASP A 96 -10.91 13.78 4.93
N ALA A 97 -11.84 12.81 4.96
CA ALA A 97 -12.52 12.37 6.18
C ALA A 97 -11.61 11.55 7.13
N ILE A 98 -10.64 10.81 6.58
CA ILE A 98 -9.67 9.99 7.34
C ILE A 98 -8.36 10.76 7.59
N SER A 99 -8.22 11.96 7.00
CA SER A 99 -6.98 12.72 7.04
C SER A 99 -6.53 12.98 8.48
N PRO A 100 -5.24 12.79 8.79
CA PRO A 100 -4.67 13.17 10.09
C PRO A 100 -4.83 14.67 10.36
N LYS A 101 -5.21 15.46 9.36
CA LYS A 101 -5.51 16.88 9.47
C LYS A 101 -6.48 17.19 10.60
N ALA A 102 -7.55 16.42 10.80
CA ALA A 102 -8.49 16.67 11.90
C ALA A 102 -7.82 16.52 13.28
N ALA A 103 -6.94 15.53 13.43
CA ALA A 103 -6.15 15.35 14.66
C ALA A 103 -5.12 16.47 14.83
N LEU A 104 -4.48 16.93 13.75
CA LEU A 104 -3.54 18.05 13.77
C LEU A 104 -4.23 19.39 14.06
N GLU A 105 -5.42 19.62 13.52
CA GLU A 105 -6.25 20.80 13.79
C GLU A 105 -6.73 20.80 15.25
N ALA A 106 -7.05 19.63 15.82
CA ALA A 106 -7.37 19.50 17.24
C ALA A 106 -6.17 19.83 18.16
N LEU A 107 -4.93 19.63 17.68
CA LEU A 107 -3.70 19.99 18.41
C LEU A 107 -3.36 21.48 18.31
N LEU A 108 -3.85 22.17 17.28
CA LEU A 108 -3.50 23.55 16.97
C LEU A 108 -3.83 24.53 18.13
N PRO A 109 -5.00 24.45 18.81
CA PRO A 109 -5.30 25.28 19.98
C PRO A 109 -4.33 25.07 21.15
N ALA A 110 -3.89 23.82 21.38
CA ALA A 110 -2.96 23.51 22.46
C ALA A 110 -1.57 24.13 22.19
N VAL A 111 -1.11 24.09 20.93
CA VAL A 111 0.14 24.72 20.51
C VAL A 111 0.04 26.25 20.59
N GLN A 112 -1.09 26.83 20.18
CA GLN A 112 -1.33 28.27 20.28
C GLN A 112 -1.38 28.76 21.73
N GLN A 113 -2.03 28.02 22.63
CA GLN A 113 -2.05 28.33 24.06
C GLN A 113 -0.64 28.31 24.65
N LEU A 114 0.20 27.37 24.23
CA LEU A 114 1.60 27.31 24.64
C LEU A 114 2.40 28.54 24.18
N GLY A 115 2.13 29.03 22.96
CA GLY A 115 2.79 30.23 22.42
C GLY A 115 2.28 31.56 23.00
N ALA A 116 1.03 31.60 23.50
CA ALA A 116 0.43 32.81 24.05
C ALA A 116 0.73 33.03 25.55
N ALA A 117 1.22 32.00 26.25
CA ALA A 117 1.55 32.10 27.66
C ALA A 117 2.77 33.05 27.86
N PRO A 118 2.69 34.06 28.75
CA PRO A 118 3.83 34.92 29.03
C PRO A 118 4.98 34.07 29.60
N PRO A 119 6.24 34.34 29.20
CA PRO A 119 7.38 33.56 29.68
C PRO A 119 7.45 33.68 31.22
N PRO A 120 7.49 32.55 31.95
CA PRO A 120 7.60 32.59 33.39
C PRO A 120 8.96 33.22 33.77
N PRO A 121 9.05 33.92 34.90
CA PRO A 121 10.27 34.61 35.32
C PRO A 121 11.45 33.67 35.60
N ASN A 122 11.19 32.36 35.74
CA ASN A 122 12.21 31.35 35.95
C ASN A 122 12.38 30.48 34.66
N PRO A 123 13.58 30.45 34.05
CA PRO A 123 13.84 29.62 32.87
C PRO A 123 13.67 28.12 33.12
N GLU A 124 13.83 27.63 34.36
CA GLU A 124 13.55 26.22 34.68
C GLU A 124 12.04 25.92 34.65
N ALA A 125 11.22 26.83 35.16
CA ALA A 125 9.76 26.69 35.12
C ALA A 125 9.25 26.67 33.66
N PHE A 126 9.86 27.47 32.78
CA PHE A 126 9.55 27.43 31.34
C PHE A 126 9.91 26.08 30.72
N ARG A 127 11.10 25.56 30.98
CA ARG A 127 11.53 24.24 30.45
C ARG A 127 10.63 23.11 30.94
N ALA A 128 10.23 23.14 32.21
CA ALA A 128 9.28 22.17 32.77
C ALA A 128 7.92 22.26 32.07
N ALA A 129 7.37 23.46 31.89
CA ALA A 129 6.09 23.65 31.21
C ALA A 129 6.13 23.20 29.74
N VAL A 130 7.23 23.44 29.03
CA VAL A 130 7.41 22.96 27.64
C VAL A 130 7.52 21.43 27.60
N ALA A 131 8.24 20.82 28.56
CA ALA A 131 8.34 19.36 28.65
C ALA A 131 6.96 18.72 28.92
N ASP A 132 6.19 19.28 29.86
CA ASP A 132 4.84 18.82 30.19
C ASP A 132 3.87 18.96 29.00
N ALA A 133 3.91 20.10 28.30
CA ALA A 133 3.10 20.31 27.10
C ALA A 133 3.50 19.36 25.95
N THR A 134 4.79 19.09 25.79
CA THR A 134 5.28 18.12 24.79
C THR A 134 4.83 16.71 25.14
N ALA A 135 4.93 16.31 26.42
CA ALA A 135 4.47 15.02 26.89
C ALA A 135 2.95 14.84 26.70
N ALA A 136 2.15 15.87 27.01
CA ALA A 136 0.72 15.86 26.77
C ALA A 136 0.39 15.74 25.27
N CYS A 137 1.10 16.47 24.41
CA CYS A 137 0.93 16.41 22.95
C CYS A 137 1.26 15.01 22.40
N VAL A 138 2.39 14.43 22.80
CA VAL A 138 2.80 13.07 22.39
C VAL A 138 1.78 12.03 22.86
N THR A 139 1.24 12.18 24.07
CA THR A 139 0.21 11.29 24.62
C THR A 139 -1.07 11.38 23.79
N ALA A 140 -1.56 12.58 23.50
CA ALA A 140 -2.74 12.80 22.67
C ALA A 140 -2.57 12.24 21.24
N ILE A 141 -1.39 12.42 20.62
CA ILE A 141 -1.09 11.85 19.31
C ILE A 141 -1.11 10.31 19.38
N ARG A 142 -0.53 9.72 20.42
CA ARG A 142 -0.50 8.26 20.59
C ARG A 142 -1.91 7.70 20.76
N GLU A 143 -2.73 8.30 21.63
CA GLU A 143 -4.12 7.88 21.83
C GLU A 143 -4.94 8.01 20.54
N ALA A 144 -4.73 9.07 19.76
CA ALA A 144 -5.38 9.24 18.45
C ALA A 144 -4.95 8.16 17.45
N PHE A 145 -3.65 7.82 17.41
CA PHE A 145 -3.11 6.77 16.56
C PHE A 145 -3.60 5.38 16.97
N GLU A 146 -3.62 5.08 18.26
CA GLU A 146 -4.17 3.83 18.80
C GLU A 146 -5.66 3.71 18.46
N GLY A 147 -6.42 4.80 18.59
CA GLY A 147 -7.82 4.85 18.16
C GLY A 147 -7.99 4.58 16.66
N LEU A 148 -7.11 5.13 15.82
CA LEU A 148 -7.11 4.86 14.37
C LEU A 148 -6.75 3.41 14.06
N GLN A 149 -5.72 2.87 14.71
CA GLN A 149 -5.30 1.47 14.56
C GLN A 149 -6.41 0.51 14.98
N GLN A 150 -7.09 0.76 16.09
CA GLN A 150 -8.23 -0.06 16.53
C GLN A 150 -9.38 -0.01 15.54
N LYS A 151 -9.71 1.17 15.00
CA LYS A 151 -10.72 1.33 13.93
C LYS A 151 -10.33 0.56 12.68
N LEU A 152 -9.06 0.60 12.28
CA LEU A 152 -8.55 -0.12 11.11
C LEU A 152 -8.56 -1.64 11.32
N ILE A 153 -8.14 -2.11 12.50
CA ILE A 153 -8.21 -3.53 12.88
C ILE A 153 -9.66 -4.00 12.88
N ALA A 154 -10.59 -3.23 13.46
CA ALA A 154 -12.02 -3.56 13.45
C ALA A 154 -12.59 -3.61 12.03
N ALA A 155 -12.25 -2.62 11.19
CA ALA A 155 -12.67 -2.55 9.80
C ALA A 155 -12.12 -3.70 8.93
N LEU A 156 -10.93 -4.22 9.24
CA LEU A 156 -10.33 -5.37 8.54
C LEU A 156 -10.80 -6.73 9.11
N ARG A 157 -11.12 -6.80 10.40
CA ARG A 157 -11.60 -8.03 11.06
C ARG A 157 -12.95 -8.46 10.50
N GLU A 158 -13.89 -7.54 10.33
CA GLU A 158 -15.23 -7.81 9.79
C GLU A 158 -15.20 -8.55 8.42
N PRO A 159 -14.44 -8.07 7.40
CA PRO A 159 -14.23 -8.79 6.15
C PRO A 159 -13.59 -10.18 6.33
N LEU A 160 -12.61 -10.29 7.23
CA LEU A 160 -11.86 -11.52 7.44
C LEU A 160 -12.73 -12.61 8.08
N ASP A 161 -13.53 -12.24 9.08
CA ASP A 161 -14.49 -13.13 9.73
C ASP A 161 -15.58 -13.56 8.75
N GLY A 162 -16.04 -12.63 7.90
CA GLY A 162 -16.94 -12.95 6.79
C GLY A 162 -16.34 -13.94 5.80
N LEU A 163 -15.04 -13.83 5.49
CA LEU A 163 -14.32 -14.80 4.65
C LEU A 163 -14.18 -16.16 5.35
N HIS A 164 -13.78 -16.15 6.63
CA HIS A 164 -13.66 -17.35 7.44
C HIS A 164 -14.99 -18.11 7.48
N GLN A 165 -16.10 -17.41 7.72
CA GLN A 165 -17.43 -18.01 7.78
C GLN A 165 -17.86 -18.59 6.42
N LYS A 166 -17.50 -17.92 5.31
CA LYS A 166 -17.73 -18.47 3.95
C LYS A 166 -16.91 -19.73 3.69
N VAL A 167 -15.65 -19.76 4.12
CA VAL A 167 -14.78 -20.93 3.97
C VAL A 167 -15.32 -22.09 4.79
N VAL A 168 -15.69 -21.86 6.06
CA VAL A 168 -16.29 -22.87 6.94
C VAL A 168 -17.62 -23.39 6.39
N ALA A 169 -18.46 -22.52 5.84
CA ALA A 169 -19.74 -22.93 5.23
C ALA A 169 -19.56 -23.69 3.90
N ALA A 170 -18.46 -23.45 3.18
CA ALA A 170 -18.13 -24.13 1.93
C ALA A 170 -17.44 -25.49 2.16
N LEU A 171 -16.79 -25.68 3.32
CA LEU A 171 -16.21 -26.95 3.70
C LEU A 171 -17.32 -27.98 3.97
N PRO A 172 -17.27 -29.18 3.36
CA PRO A 172 -18.21 -30.24 3.68
C PRO A 172 -18.06 -30.65 5.16
N PRO A 173 -19.15 -31.07 5.84
CA PRO A 173 -19.06 -31.56 7.21
C PRO A 173 -18.05 -32.71 7.27
N PRO A 174 -17.25 -32.81 8.36
CA PRO A 174 -16.20 -33.82 8.46
C PRO A 174 -16.84 -35.20 8.41
N ALA A 175 -16.70 -35.88 7.28
CA ALA A 175 -16.93 -37.32 7.21
C ALA A 175 -15.86 -37.96 8.11
N THR A 176 -16.29 -38.79 9.06
CA THR A 176 -15.49 -39.40 10.13
C THR A 176 -14.46 -40.44 9.66
N THR A 177 -13.96 -40.35 8.44
CA THR A 177 -12.91 -41.24 7.93
C THR A 177 -11.77 -40.42 7.36
N VAL A 178 -10.61 -40.54 8.02
CA VAL A 178 -9.35 -39.87 7.66
C VAL A 178 -8.92 -40.37 6.29
N ALA A 179 -9.28 -39.62 5.25
CA ALA A 179 -8.68 -39.72 3.93
C ALA A 179 -7.78 -38.51 3.72
N ASP A 180 -6.58 -38.80 3.23
CA ASP A 180 -5.47 -37.93 2.83
C ASP A 180 -5.79 -36.41 2.74
N PRO A 181 -5.10 -35.53 3.49
CA PRO A 181 -5.31 -34.07 3.45
C PRO A 181 -4.76 -33.40 2.18
N ALA A 182 -3.99 -34.10 1.34
CA ALA A 182 -3.38 -33.55 0.12
C ALA A 182 -4.33 -32.81 -0.85
N PRO A 183 -5.55 -33.31 -1.18
CA PRO A 183 -6.44 -32.63 -2.12
C PRO A 183 -7.02 -31.34 -1.54
N VAL A 184 -7.22 -31.25 -0.22
CA VAL A 184 -7.72 -30.03 0.43
C VAL A 184 -6.67 -28.92 0.35
N LEU A 185 -5.40 -29.25 0.64
CA LEU A 185 -4.29 -28.30 0.52
C LEU A 185 -4.10 -27.82 -0.92
N ALA A 186 -4.15 -28.72 -1.91
CA ALA A 186 -4.05 -28.35 -3.32
C ALA A 186 -5.17 -27.38 -3.75
N THR A 187 -6.39 -27.61 -3.27
CA THR A 187 -7.54 -26.74 -3.57
C THR A 187 -7.37 -25.37 -2.93
N LEU A 188 -6.83 -25.30 -1.71
CA LEU A 188 -6.55 -24.07 -0.99
C LEU A 188 -5.43 -23.24 -1.65
N HIS A 189 -4.34 -23.87 -2.06
CA HIS A 189 -3.27 -23.22 -2.83
C HIS A 189 -3.80 -22.63 -4.15
N THR A 190 -4.62 -23.40 -4.87
CA THR A 190 -5.24 -22.93 -6.13
C THR A 190 -6.18 -21.74 -5.90
N ALA A 191 -6.92 -21.73 -4.78
CA ALA A 191 -7.79 -20.61 -4.42
C ALA A 191 -7.00 -19.36 -4.03
N ILE A 192 -5.87 -19.51 -3.32
CA ILE A 192 -4.97 -18.41 -2.97
C ILE A 192 -4.35 -17.81 -4.22
N GLU A 193 -3.78 -18.62 -5.12
CA GLU A 193 -3.22 -18.14 -6.40
C GLU A 193 -4.26 -17.38 -7.24
N LYS A 194 -5.49 -17.89 -7.27
CA LYS A 194 -6.56 -17.23 -8.02
C LYS A 194 -6.96 -15.88 -7.39
N ALA A 195 -6.91 -15.76 -6.07
CA ALA A 195 -7.18 -14.52 -5.36
C ALA A 195 -6.05 -13.49 -5.54
N THR A 196 -4.77 -13.89 -5.50
CA THR A 196 -3.64 -13.01 -5.81
C THR A 196 -3.67 -12.53 -7.26
N LEU A 197 -3.91 -13.43 -8.22
CA LEU A 197 -4.04 -13.06 -9.63
C LEU A 197 -5.23 -12.11 -9.90
N ALA A 198 -6.32 -12.24 -9.13
CA ALA A 198 -7.45 -11.32 -9.22
C ALA A 198 -7.13 -9.93 -8.64
N ALA A 199 -6.33 -9.86 -7.56
CA ALA A 199 -5.86 -8.62 -6.98
C ALA A 199 -4.89 -7.89 -7.93
N GLU A 200 -3.96 -8.60 -8.56
CA GLU A 200 -2.99 -8.04 -9.52
C GLU A 200 -3.65 -7.52 -10.81
N ARG A 201 -4.71 -8.18 -11.27
CA ARG A 201 -5.49 -7.72 -12.44
C ARG A 201 -6.29 -6.46 -12.18
N SER A 202 -6.52 -6.09 -10.92
CA SER A 202 -7.21 -4.84 -10.57
C SER A 202 -6.28 -3.63 -10.48
N THR A 203 -4.96 -3.83 -10.48
CA THR A 203 -3.95 -2.77 -10.33
C THR A 203 -3.16 -2.44 -11.60
N GLY A 204 -3.37 -3.15 -12.72
CA GLY A 204 -2.53 -3.01 -13.91
C GLY A 204 -3.30 -3.00 -15.22
N ALA A 205 -3.83 -1.84 -15.60
CA ALA A 205 -4.16 -1.55 -17.00
C ALA A 205 -3.12 -0.60 -17.59
N SER A 206 -1.90 -1.08 -17.85
CA SER A 206 -1.03 -0.54 -18.90
C SER A 206 0.16 -1.47 -19.19
N ALA A 207 0.41 -1.64 -20.48
CA ALA A 207 1.57 -2.26 -21.15
C ALA A 207 1.65 -3.81 -21.24
N SER A 208 1.53 -4.30 -22.48
CA SER A 208 1.82 -5.68 -22.90
C SER A 208 3.31 -6.03 -22.76
N PRO A 209 3.65 -7.30 -22.46
CA PRO A 209 5.04 -7.76 -22.44
C PRO A 209 5.53 -8.19 -23.84
N PRO A 210 6.81 -7.93 -24.20
CA PRO A 210 7.46 -8.52 -25.38
C PRO A 210 7.94 -9.97 -25.09
N PRO A 211 8.26 -10.76 -26.14
CA PRO A 211 8.56 -12.19 -26.02
C PRO A 211 9.87 -12.47 -25.26
N ALA A 212 9.83 -13.51 -24.42
CA ALA A 212 10.90 -13.96 -23.57
C ALA A 212 12.14 -14.45 -24.36
N ILE A 213 13.30 -13.89 -24.03
CA ILE A 213 14.63 -14.39 -24.42
C ILE A 213 15.12 -15.34 -23.31
N PRO A 214 15.71 -16.49 -23.64
CA PRO A 214 16.17 -17.47 -22.65
C PRO A 214 17.30 -16.91 -21.77
N ALA A 215 17.18 -17.15 -20.46
CA ALA A 215 18.13 -16.73 -19.44
C ALA A 215 19.50 -17.42 -19.61
N PRO A 216 20.62 -16.67 -19.65
CA PRO A 216 21.96 -17.25 -19.61
C PRO A 216 22.35 -17.67 -18.18
N ALA A 217 23.05 -18.79 -18.08
CA ALA A 217 23.56 -19.39 -16.85
C ALA A 217 24.56 -18.48 -16.10
N PRO A 218 24.71 -18.64 -14.77
CA PRO A 218 25.45 -17.69 -13.93
C PRO A 218 26.97 -17.79 -14.12
N ALA A 219 27.57 -16.71 -14.62
CA ALA A 219 29.00 -16.43 -14.55
C ALA A 219 29.37 -16.03 -13.10
N GLY A 220 29.45 -17.01 -12.20
CA GLY A 220 29.54 -16.78 -10.76
C GLY A 220 30.89 -16.34 -10.21
N THR A 221 31.93 -16.20 -11.03
CA THR A 221 33.30 -15.91 -10.53
C THR A 221 33.70 -14.44 -10.62
N ASP A 222 33.10 -13.67 -11.53
CA ASP A 222 33.49 -12.27 -11.76
C ASP A 222 32.79 -11.27 -10.82
N ALA A 223 31.60 -11.61 -10.31
CA ALA A 223 30.79 -10.71 -9.49
C ALA A 223 31.50 -10.27 -8.20
N LYS A 224 32.27 -11.17 -7.57
CA LYS A 224 33.01 -10.84 -6.35
C LYS A 224 34.16 -9.87 -6.62
N ALA A 225 34.93 -10.10 -7.69
CA ALA A 225 36.03 -9.22 -8.07
C ALA A 225 35.52 -7.81 -8.44
N ILE A 226 34.39 -7.74 -9.15
CA ILE A 226 33.70 -6.47 -9.46
C ILE A 226 33.26 -5.78 -8.17
N GLY A 227 32.72 -6.52 -7.20
CA GLY A 227 32.29 -5.98 -5.91
C GLY A 227 33.43 -5.36 -5.11
N ASP A 228 34.56 -6.07 -4.98
CA ASP A 228 35.76 -5.59 -4.29
C ASP A 228 36.33 -4.32 -4.95
N ASP A 229 36.24 -4.25 -6.28
CA ASP A 229 36.66 -3.08 -7.06
C ASP A 229 35.74 -1.87 -6.87
N ILE A 230 34.41 -2.09 -6.80
CA ILE A 230 33.43 -1.04 -6.51
C ILE A 230 33.73 -0.41 -5.15
N VAL A 231 33.89 -1.23 -4.10
CA VAL A 231 34.15 -0.73 -2.74
C VAL A 231 35.45 0.09 -2.72
N SER A 232 36.50 -0.43 -3.35
CA SER A 232 37.79 0.27 -3.43
C SER A 232 37.70 1.63 -4.14
N LEU A 233 36.94 1.71 -5.23
CA LEU A 233 36.73 2.96 -5.99
C LEU A 233 35.88 3.96 -5.21
N VAL A 234 34.82 3.49 -4.54
CA VAL A 234 33.95 4.33 -3.69
C VAL A 234 34.73 4.91 -2.52
N ASP A 235 35.55 4.10 -1.85
CA ASP A 235 36.43 4.54 -0.77
C ASP A 235 37.45 5.58 -1.26
N GLN A 236 38.07 5.34 -2.40
CA GLN A 236 39.03 6.27 -2.99
C GLN A 236 38.36 7.61 -3.34
N SER A 237 37.21 7.58 -4.02
CA SER A 237 36.45 8.79 -4.36
C SER A 237 36.00 9.55 -3.11
N ASN A 238 35.61 8.84 -2.05
CA ASN A 238 35.24 9.47 -0.78
C ASN A 238 36.42 10.16 -0.09
N ARG A 239 37.64 9.59 -0.16
CA ARG A 239 38.85 10.26 0.35
C ARG A 239 39.18 11.52 -0.45
N ASP A 240 38.99 11.48 -1.76
CA ASP A 240 39.39 12.57 -2.66
C ASP A 240 38.38 13.72 -2.67
N ARG A 241 37.07 13.42 -2.64
CA ARG A 241 36.00 14.42 -2.85
C ARG A 241 35.04 14.59 -1.68
N ALA A 242 35.01 13.67 -0.71
CA ALA A 242 34.08 13.65 0.44
C ALA A 242 32.57 13.63 0.12
N VAL A 243 32.17 13.52 -1.16
CA VAL A 243 30.76 13.62 -1.60
C VAL A 243 30.19 12.27 -2.12
N GLY A 244 31.03 11.23 -2.22
CA GLY A 244 30.68 9.94 -2.83
C GLY A 244 31.12 9.85 -4.29
N CYS A 245 30.73 8.78 -4.98
CA CYS A 245 31.02 8.55 -6.39
C CYS A 245 29.71 8.46 -7.19
N ASP A 246 29.65 9.11 -8.36
CA ASP A 246 28.51 8.95 -9.27
C ASP A 246 28.64 7.63 -10.06
N PHE A 247 27.50 7.09 -10.48
CA PHE A 247 27.48 5.81 -11.18
C PHE A 247 28.16 5.85 -12.55
N GLY A 248 28.24 7.01 -13.20
CA GLY A 248 28.91 7.17 -14.49
C GLY A 248 30.42 6.98 -14.36
N GLU A 249 31.06 7.72 -13.46
CA GLU A 249 32.49 7.59 -13.15
C GLU A 249 32.83 6.17 -12.67
N LEU A 250 31.97 5.58 -11.83
CA LEU A 250 32.15 4.23 -11.32
C LEU A 250 32.08 3.19 -12.44
N TYR A 251 31.07 3.29 -13.33
CA TYR A 251 30.91 2.36 -14.44
C TYR A 251 32.06 2.46 -15.44
N ASP A 252 32.49 3.68 -15.81
CA ASP A 252 33.59 3.89 -16.76
C ASP A 252 34.93 3.38 -16.21
N ALA A 253 35.13 3.44 -14.88
CA ALA A 253 36.30 2.88 -14.22
C ALA A 253 36.28 1.35 -14.22
N LEU A 254 35.10 0.74 -14.04
CA LEU A 254 34.93 -0.71 -14.04
C LEU A 254 34.97 -1.30 -15.45
N GLU A 255 34.38 -0.66 -16.45
CA GLU A 255 34.40 -1.12 -17.85
C GLU A 255 35.83 -1.23 -18.38
N ARG A 256 36.71 -0.30 -17.98
CA ARG A 256 38.15 -0.36 -18.28
C ARG A 256 38.86 -1.57 -17.68
N ARG A 257 38.39 -2.08 -16.53
CA ARG A 257 38.98 -3.22 -15.81
C ARG A 257 38.32 -4.54 -16.19
N HIS A 258 37.03 -4.49 -16.50
CA HIS A 258 36.15 -5.63 -16.79
C HIS A 258 35.38 -5.34 -18.09
N PRO A 259 35.97 -5.59 -19.27
CA PRO A 259 35.33 -5.29 -20.57
C PRO A 259 34.04 -6.08 -20.83
N THR A 260 33.78 -7.13 -20.05
CA THR A 260 32.56 -7.96 -20.11
C THR A 260 31.44 -7.45 -19.20
N LEU A 261 31.63 -6.32 -18.52
CA LEU A 261 30.67 -5.78 -17.55
C LEU A 261 29.42 -5.24 -18.26
N THR A 262 28.30 -5.92 -18.07
CA THR A 262 27.00 -5.40 -18.48
C THR A 262 26.40 -4.49 -17.41
N ILE A 263 25.52 -3.57 -17.81
CA ILE A 263 24.79 -2.69 -16.89
C ILE A 263 23.99 -3.50 -15.86
N GLY A 264 23.41 -4.63 -16.27
CA GLY A 264 22.67 -5.52 -15.36
C GLY A 264 23.56 -6.07 -14.23
N VAL A 265 24.74 -6.61 -14.58
CA VAL A 265 25.70 -7.13 -13.58
C VAL A 265 26.18 -6.02 -12.65
N PHE A 266 26.42 -4.82 -13.18
CA PHE A 266 26.78 -3.65 -12.38
C PHE A 266 25.69 -3.30 -11.36
N HIS A 267 24.42 -3.21 -11.81
CA HIS A 267 23.28 -2.93 -10.94
C HIS A 267 23.04 -3.99 -9.88
N ASP A 268 23.12 -5.27 -10.26
CA ASP A 268 22.94 -6.39 -9.32
C ASP A 268 24.05 -6.42 -8.27
N THR A 269 25.28 -6.10 -8.66
CA THR A 269 26.41 -6.00 -7.72
C THR A 269 26.23 -4.82 -6.76
N LEU A 270 25.77 -3.66 -7.23
CA LEU A 270 25.45 -2.51 -6.37
C LEU A 270 24.37 -2.84 -5.33
N ARG A 271 23.29 -3.54 -5.74
CA ARG A 271 22.24 -3.99 -4.82
C ARG A 271 22.80 -4.94 -3.78
N ALA A 272 23.57 -5.94 -4.19
CA ALA A 272 24.18 -6.91 -3.29
C ALA A 272 25.12 -6.25 -2.27
N LEU A 273 25.88 -5.22 -2.68
CA LEU A 273 26.77 -4.46 -1.79
C LEU A 273 26.00 -3.55 -0.81
N ASP A 274 24.90 -2.93 -1.23
CA ASP A 274 24.01 -2.12 -0.37
C ASP A 274 23.31 -3.02 0.66
N ASP A 275 22.77 -4.16 0.23
CA ASP A 275 22.16 -5.18 1.10
C ASP A 275 23.16 -5.72 2.14
N ALA A 276 24.43 -5.85 1.76
CA ALA A 276 25.53 -6.24 2.65
C ALA A 276 26.05 -5.10 3.55
N ASN A 277 25.52 -3.88 3.44
CA ASN A 277 25.99 -2.67 4.13
C ASN A 277 27.49 -2.39 3.90
N LEU A 278 28.02 -2.69 2.72
CA LEU A 278 29.40 -2.33 2.34
C LEU A 278 29.45 -0.96 1.69
N ILE A 279 28.41 -0.62 0.94
CA ILE A 279 28.18 0.72 0.41
C ILE A 279 26.80 1.20 0.84
N ARG A 280 26.56 2.48 0.65
CA ARG A 280 25.26 3.12 0.80
C ARG A 280 24.90 3.81 -0.49
N LEU A 281 23.75 3.44 -1.06
CA LEU A 281 23.21 4.12 -2.23
C LEU A 281 22.47 5.40 -1.81
N SER A 282 22.68 6.49 -2.55
CA SER A 282 22.01 7.76 -2.31
C SER A 282 21.31 8.30 -3.56
N GLY A 283 20.20 9.00 -3.30
CA GLY A 283 19.27 9.46 -4.31
C GLY A 283 19.82 10.60 -5.15
N TRP A 284 19.37 10.68 -6.40
CA TRP A 284 19.59 11.86 -7.23
C TRP A 284 18.82 13.06 -6.69
N SER A 285 19.49 14.17 -6.45
CA SER A 285 18.92 15.37 -5.82
C SER A 285 18.38 16.42 -6.78
N ARG A 286 18.65 16.27 -8.09
CA ARG A 286 18.23 17.22 -9.14
C ARG A 286 17.03 16.69 -9.93
N MET A 287 16.58 17.47 -10.91
CA MET A 287 15.57 17.05 -11.88
C MET A 287 16.07 15.85 -12.70
N LEU A 288 15.16 15.00 -13.18
CA LEU A 288 15.51 13.81 -13.95
C LEU A 288 16.15 14.18 -15.30
N ASP A 289 15.77 15.32 -15.87
CA ASP A 289 16.31 15.83 -17.14
C ASP A 289 17.78 16.26 -17.04
N ASP A 290 18.27 16.55 -15.83
CA ASP A 290 19.66 16.93 -15.56
C ASP A 290 20.58 15.72 -15.34
N MET A 291 20.04 14.50 -15.38
CA MET A 291 20.77 13.29 -15.03
C MET A 291 21.74 12.89 -16.15
N PRO A 292 23.05 12.79 -15.87
CA PRO A 292 23.97 12.20 -16.82
C PRO A 292 23.68 10.70 -16.93
N ARG A 293 23.65 10.14 -18.15
CA ARG A 293 23.49 8.68 -18.39
C ARG A 293 22.37 8.03 -17.56
N PRO A 294 21.09 8.38 -17.81
CA PRO A 294 19.96 7.86 -17.04
C PRO A 294 19.85 6.32 -17.08
N GLU A 295 20.44 5.66 -18.07
CA GLU A 295 20.50 4.20 -18.18
C GLU A 295 21.28 3.51 -17.04
N LEU A 296 22.18 4.23 -16.36
CA LEU A 296 22.91 3.71 -15.21
C LEU A 296 22.15 3.90 -13.89
N ALA A 297 21.08 4.68 -13.87
CA ALA A 297 20.33 4.96 -12.65
C ALA A 297 19.64 3.70 -12.10
N LEU A 298 19.64 3.55 -10.78
CA LEU A 298 19.06 2.39 -10.11
C LEU A 298 17.77 2.80 -9.39
N PHE A 299 16.66 2.13 -9.72
CA PHE A 299 15.40 2.29 -8.98
C PHE A 299 15.38 1.34 -7.79
N VAL A 300 15.36 1.90 -6.58
CA VAL A 300 15.17 1.15 -5.32
C VAL A 300 13.93 1.69 -4.64
N SER A 301 12.90 0.84 -4.54
CA SER A 301 11.55 1.21 -4.11
C SER A 301 10.92 2.30 -4.99
N HIS A 302 10.89 3.55 -4.52
CA HIS A 302 10.28 4.71 -5.21
C HIS A 302 11.29 5.84 -5.46
N LYS A 303 12.59 5.58 -5.25
CA LYS A 303 13.66 6.57 -5.37
C LYS A 303 14.64 6.16 -6.45
N VAL A 304 15.11 7.15 -7.20
CA VAL A 304 16.19 7.00 -8.18
C VAL A 304 17.51 7.22 -7.48
N MET A 305 18.32 6.17 -7.41
CA MET A 305 19.67 6.21 -6.85
C MET A 305 20.68 6.43 -7.98
N TYR A 306 21.66 7.28 -7.72
CA TYR A 306 22.70 7.62 -8.71
C TYR A 306 24.10 7.80 -8.11
N TYR A 307 24.21 7.78 -6.78
CA TYR A 307 25.47 7.96 -6.08
C TYR A 307 25.72 6.79 -5.12
N ALA A 308 26.97 6.37 -5.01
CA ALA A 308 27.44 5.42 -4.03
C ALA A 308 28.35 6.12 -3.01
N GLN A 309 28.16 5.80 -1.74
CA GLN A 309 28.98 6.27 -0.62
C GLN A 309 29.45 5.05 0.19
N PRO A 310 30.59 5.14 0.90
CA PRO A 310 30.97 4.08 1.82
C PRO A 310 29.94 3.97 2.95
N ALA A 311 29.68 2.75 3.42
CA ALA A 311 28.88 2.55 4.61
C ALA A 311 29.55 3.21 5.82
N ARG A 312 28.74 3.86 6.68
CA ARG A 312 29.23 4.55 7.89
C ARG A 312 29.41 3.62 9.06
#